data_AF-A0A254SMA4-F1
#
_entry.id   AF-A0A254SMA4-F1
#
_cell.length_a   1.000
_cell.length_b   1.000
_cell.length_c   1.000
_cell.angle_alpha   90.00
_cell.angle_beta   90.00
_cell.angle_gamma   90.00
#
_symmetry.space_group_name_H-M   'P 1'
#
loop_
_entity.id
_entity.type
_entity.pdbx_description
1 polymer ?
#
loop_
_entity_poly.entity_id
_entity_poly.type
_entity_poly.pdbx_seq_one_letter_code
_entity_poly.pdbx_strand_id
1 'polypeptide(L)'
;MAKYQYAKDQNGNIFEISDVTLKLRETTIFTCLGCGKQMQANLGNHNEHYFSHNPGEDTLCNRETYLHQIAKAKFLNLFKKCKDKDEPLILEYAGPSKCEESPCPFGMLYPCTKDISAQHFEILPKFSTAQEEQWDENFKPDILLTNPNGDSLYIEIAVTHKCSEKKKKSKVPIIEFLMND
;
A
#
# COMPACT_ATOMS: atom_id res chain seq x y z
N MET A 1 -19.88 -5.81 -9.72
CA MET A 1 -18.76 -5.16 -9.03
C MET A 1 -17.76 -4.72 -10.07
N ALA A 2 -17.40 -3.43 -10.09
CA ALA A 2 -16.44 -2.88 -11.04
C ALA A 2 -15.05 -3.54 -10.90
N LYS A 3 -14.52 -4.11 -11.99
CA LYS A 3 -13.21 -4.81 -11.99
C LYS A 3 -12.03 -3.85 -11.75
N TYR A 4 -12.15 -2.58 -12.17
CA TYR A 4 -11.10 -1.58 -12.07
C TYR A 4 -11.66 -0.21 -11.65
N GLN A 5 -11.23 0.28 -10.49
CA GLN A 5 -11.67 1.57 -9.91
C GLN A 5 -10.60 2.67 -10.03
N TYR A 6 -9.38 2.29 -10.37
CA TYR A 6 -8.23 3.19 -10.52
C TYR A 6 -7.58 3.07 -11.89
N ALA A 7 -7.10 4.18 -12.41
CA ALA A 7 -6.22 4.25 -13.59
C ALA A 7 -5.15 5.33 -13.36
N LYS A 8 -4.11 5.34 -14.19
CA LYS A 8 -3.09 6.40 -14.17
C LYS A 8 -3.06 7.20 -15.47
N ASP A 9 -2.71 8.47 -15.39
CA ASP A 9 -2.44 9.31 -16.56
C ASP A 9 -1.03 9.08 -17.12
N GLN A 10 -0.68 9.82 -18.17
CA GLN A 10 0.64 9.81 -18.80
C GLN A 10 1.78 10.30 -17.90
N ASN A 11 1.48 11.00 -16.80
CA ASN A 11 2.46 11.49 -15.84
C ASN A 11 2.60 10.53 -14.64
N GLY A 12 1.84 9.45 -14.61
CA GLY A 12 1.80 8.50 -13.49
C GLY A 12 0.88 8.93 -12.34
N ASN A 13 0.11 10.01 -12.49
CA ASN A 13 -0.88 10.40 -11.48
C ASN A 13 -2.02 9.40 -11.46
N ILE A 14 -2.42 8.98 -10.27
CA ILE A 14 -3.47 7.97 -10.07
C ILE A 14 -4.80 8.67 -9.85
N PHE A 15 -5.81 8.22 -10.56
CA PHE A 15 -7.18 8.68 -10.45
C PHE A 15 -8.06 7.54 -9.96
N GLU A 16 -8.84 7.81 -8.92
CA GLU A 16 -10.02 7.02 -8.59
C GLU A 16 -11.13 7.41 -9.56
N ILE A 17 -11.96 6.45 -9.95
CA ILE A 17 -13.04 6.71 -10.90
C ILE A 17 -14.07 7.73 -10.38
N SER A 18 -14.22 7.84 -9.05
CA SER A 18 -15.05 8.86 -8.40
C SER A 18 -14.57 10.29 -8.69
N ASP A 19 -13.27 10.47 -8.95
CA ASP A 19 -12.65 11.77 -9.18
C ASP A 19 -12.66 12.16 -10.66
N VAL A 20 -13.09 11.25 -11.54
CA VAL A 20 -13.09 11.48 -12.99
C VAL A 20 -14.36 12.19 -13.44
N THR A 21 -14.19 13.41 -13.93
CA THR A 21 -15.26 14.20 -14.57
C THR A 21 -15.34 13.92 -16.07
N LEU A 22 -16.45 14.32 -16.71
CA LEU A 22 -16.59 14.25 -18.18
C LEU A 22 -15.47 15.00 -18.90
N LYS A 23 -15.11 16.20 -18.40
CA LYS A 23 -14.00 16.98 -18.95
C LYS A 23 -12.69 16.21 -18.86
N LEU A 24 -12.39 15.63 -17.69
CA LEU A 24 -11.16 14.87 -17.48
C LEU A 24 -11.11 13.63 -18.39
N ARG A 25 -12.26 12.95 -18.57
CA ARG A 25 -12.39 11.81 -19.49
C ARG A 25 -12.01 12.17 -20.94
N GLU A 26 -12.34 13.37 -21.40
CA GLU A 26 -12.05 13.82 -22.77
C GLU A 26 -10.60 14.29 -22.95
N THR A 27 -9.98 14.81 -21.88
CA THR A 27 -8.64 15.43 -21.96
C THR A 27 -7.50 14.52 -21.50
N THR A 28 -7.80 13.39 -20.88
CA THR A 28 -6.80 12.54 -20.22
C THR A 28 -6.78 11.14 -20.82
N ILE A 29 -5.57 10.66 -21.12
CA ILE A 29 -5.36 9.27 -21.53
C ILE A 29 -5.14 8.45 -20.27
N PHE A 30 -6.11 7.62 -19.93
CA PHE A 30 -6.00 6.70 -18.81
C PHE A 30 -5.36 5.40 -19.24
N THR A 31 -4.48 4.87 -18.39
CA THR A 31 -3.82 3.58 -18.56
C THR A 31 -3.95 2.73 -17.30
N CYS A 32 -4.00 1.42 -17.50
CA CYS A 32 -4.04 0.45 -16.42
C CYS A 32 -2.73 0.44 -15.64
N LEU A 33 -2.80 0.42 -14.30
CA LEU A 33 -1.59 0.32 -13.46
C LEU A 33 -0.90 -1.04 -13.60
N GLY A 34 -1.65 -2.10 -13.89
CA GLY A 34 -1.12 -3.46 -13.99
C GLY A 34 -0.44 -3.77 -15.33
N CYS A 35 -1.09 -3.45 -16.45
CA CYS A 35 -0.59 -3.80 -17.79
C CYS A 35 -0.15 -2.59 -18.65
N GLY A 36 -0.39 -1.36 -18.19
CA GLY A 36 -0.06 -0.13 -18.93
C GLY A 36 -0.92 0.14 -20.17
N LYS A 37 -1.90 -0.71 -20.50
CA LYS A 37 -2.77 -0.51 -21.65
C LYS A 37 -3.82 0.56 -21.41
N GLN A 38 -4.29 1.17 -22.50
CA GLN A 38 -5.29 2.24 -22.44
C GLN A 38 -6.62 1.75 -21.88
N MET A 39 -7.24 2.61 -21.08
CA MET A 39 -8.53 2.39 -20.46
C MET A 39 -9.50 3.52 -20.78
N GLN A 40 -10.77 3.19 -20.80
CA GLN A 40 -11.89 4.12 -20.86
C GLN A 40 -12.50 4.30 -19.48
N ALA A 41 -12.77 5.55 -19.09
CA ALA A 41 -13.61 5.86 -17.94
C ALA A 41 -15.10 5.76 -18.32
N ASN A 42 -15.82 4.84 -17.68
CA ASN A 42 -17.25 4.63 -17.89
C ASN A 42 -18.03 5.36 -16.81
N LEU A 43 -18.57 6.54 -17.18
CA LEU A 43 -19.32 7.43 -16.29
C LEU A 43 -20.82 7.33 -16.62
N GLY A 44 -21.41 6.16 -16.35
CA GLY A 44 -22.82 5.90 -16.65
C GLY A 44 -23.76 6.56 -15.64
N ASN A 45 -24.98 6.90 -16.06
CA ASN A 45 -25.96 7.60 -15.19
C ASN A 45 -26.64 6.68 -14.15
N HIS A 46 -26.63 5.36 -14.38
CA HIS A 46 -27.35 4.38 -13.55
C HIS A 46 -26.45 3.30 -12.95
N ASN A 47 -25.27 3.07 -13.53
CA ASN A 47 -24.33 2.06 -13.08
C ASN A 47 -23.19 2.73 -12.32
N GLU A 48 -22.60 2.00 -11.37
CA GLU A 48 -21.34 2.41 -10.74
C GLU A 48 -20.31 2.79 -11.80
N HIS A 49 -19.59 3.88 -11.59
CA HIS A 49 -18.54 4.27 -12.50
C HIS A 49 -17.36 3.29 -12.42
N TYR A 50 -16.72 2.99 -13.54
CA TYR A 50 -15.52 2.14 -13.57
C TYR A 50 -14.60 2.43 -14.73
N PHE A 51 -13.35 1.98 -14.63
CA PHE A 51 -12.45 1.89 -15.78
C PHE A 51 -12.56 0.54 -16.47
N SER A 52 -12.47 0.52 -17.79
CA SER A 52 -12.34 -0.71 -18.58
C SER A 52 -11.24 -0.58 -19.60
N HIS A 53 -10.53 -1.66 -19.89
CA HIS A 53 -9.64 -1.71 -21.04
C HIS A 53 -10.42 -1.42 -22.33
N ASN A 54 -9.75 -0.76 -23.28
CA ASN A 54 -10.29 -0.63 -24.62
C ASN A 54 -10.46 -2.02 -25.25
N PRO A 55 -11.40 -2.20 -26.20
CA PRO A 55 -11.63 -3.48 -26.86
C PRO A 55 -10.32 -4.07 -27.42
N GLY A 56 -9.98 -5.30 -27.01
CA GLY A 56 -8.77 -6.00 -27.44
C GLY A 56 -7.53 -5.82 -26.54
N GLU A 57 -7.56 -4.91 -25.56
CA GLU A 57 -6.38 -4.56 -24.73
C GLU A 57 -6.28 -5.35 -23.40
N ASP A 58 -7.30 -6.12 -23.00
CA ASP A 58 -7.34 -6.87 -21.71
C ASP A 58 -6.71 -8.26 -21.76
N THR A 59 -6.20 -8.71 -22.91
CA THR A 59 -5.84 -10.14 -23.12
C THR A 59 -4.76 -10.68 -22.19
N LEU A 60 -3.96 -9.81 -21.56
CA LEU A 60 -2.88 -10.19 -20.62
C LEU A 60 -2.93 -9.45 -19.28
N CYS A 61 -4.02 -8.75 -18.95
CA CYS A 61 -4.06 -8.01 -17.69
C CYS A 61 -4.27 -8.95 -16.50
N ASN A 62 -3.29 -9.01 -15.60
CA ASN A 62 -3.43 -9.70 -14.32
C ASN A 62 -4.01 -8.74 -13.27
N ARG A 63 -5.11 -9.17 -12.61
CA ARG A 63 -5.77 -8.42 -11.54
C ARG A 63 -4.90 -8.30 -10.28
N GLU A 64 -4.11 -9.31 -9.95
CA GLU A 64 -3.18 -9.24 -8.82
C GLU A 64 -2.13 -8.15 -9.06
N THR A 65 -1.51 -8.14 -10.24
CA THR A 65 -0.56 -7.09 -10.61
C THR A 65 -1.22 -5.71 -10.55
N TYR A 66 -2.46 -5.58 -11.02
CA TYR A 66 -3.21 -4.34 -10.91
C TYR A 66 -3.37 -3.87 -9.46
N LEU A 67 -3.88 -4.74 -8.56
CA LEU A 67 -4.08 -4.41 -7.15
C LEU A 67 -2.76 -4.10 -6.43
N HIS A 68 -1.71 -4.88 -6.73
CA HIS A 68 -0.37 -4.71 -6.17
C HIS A 68 0.20 -3.33 -6.51
N GLN A 69 0.14 -2.93 -7.78
CA GLN A 69 0.63 -1.63 -8.25
C GLN A 69 -0.20 -0.46 -7.68
N ILE A 70 -1.53 -0.61 -7.55
CA ILE A 70 -2.35 0.42 -6.90
C ILE A 70 -1.95 0.62 -5.45
N ALA A 71 -1.85 -0.47 -4.68
CA ALA A 71 -1.56 -0.39 -3.26
C ALA A 71 -0.19 0.26 -3.01
N LYS A 72 0.84 -0.12 -3.81
CA LYS A 72 2.18 0.49 -3.72
C LYS A 72 2.10 1.99 -3.92
N ALA A 73 1.48 2.39 -5.02
CA ALA A 73 1.49 3.79 -5.42
C ALA A 73 0.57 4.66 -4.53
N LYS A 74 -0.56 4.12 -4.03
CA LYS A 74 -1.39 4.80 -3.01
C LYS A 74 -0.61 5.03 -1.72
N PHE A 75 0.14 4.03 -1.25
CA PHE A 75 0.97 4.18 -0.06
C PHE A 75 2.04 5.27 -0.26
N LEU A 76 2.78 5.22 -1.37
CA LEU A 76 3.83 6.22 -1.67
C LEU A 76 3.26 7.64 -1.78
N ASN A 77 2.11 7.80 -2.44
CA ASN A 77 1.43 9.09 -2.53
C ASN A 77 0.99 9.61 -1.16
N LEU A 78 0.44 8.74 -0.31
CA LEU A 78 0.05 9.10 1.06
C LEU A 78 1.27 9.48 1.90
N PHE A 79 2.33 8.69 1.86
CA PHE A 79 3.60 8.97 2.53
C PHE A 79 4.15 10.34 2.13
N LYS A 80 4.27 10.59 0.83
CA LYS A 80 4.75 11.87 0.30
C LYS A 80 3.86 13.02 0.74
N LYS A 81 2.54 12.88 0.62
CA LYS A 81 1.58 13.92 1.01
C LYS A 81 1.69 14.29 2.49
N CYS A 82 1.75 13.30 3.39
CA CYS A 82 1.91 13.54 4.82
C CYS A 82 3.25 14.20 5.11
N LYS A 83 4.34 13.72 4.49
CA LYS A 83 5.68 14.28 4.65
C LYS A 83 5.77 15.74 4.16
N ASP A 84 5.24 16.05 2.98
CA ASP A 84 5.27 17.40 2.40
C ASP A 84 4.50 18.42 3.26
N LYS A 85 3.54 17.94 4.05
CA LYS A 85 2.73 18.76 4.98
C LYS A 85 3.21 18.75 6.42
N ASP A 86 4.26 18.00 6.74
CA ASP A 86 4.70 17.75 8.11
C ASP A 86 3.58 17.16 9.00
N GLU A 87 2.73 16.30 8.41
CA GLU A 87 1.65 15.59 9.10
C GLU A 87 2.10 14.15 9.46
N PRO A 88 1.72 13.63 10.64
CA PRO A 88 2.03 12.25 11.01
C PRO A 88 1.31 11.27 10.08
N LEU A 89 1.98 10.16 9.78
CA LEU A 89 1.40 9.00 9.09
C LEU A 89 1.38 7.86 10.09
N ILE A 90 0.20 7.51 10.57
CA ILE A 90 0.00 6.52 11.63
C ILE A 90 -0.67 5.29 11.04
N LEU A 91 -0.08 4.12 11.30
CA LEU A 91 -0.72 2.83 11.07
C LEU A 91 -1.50 2.43 12.32
N GLU A 92 -2.79 2.21 12.15
CA GLU A 92 -3.66 1.64 13.18
C GLU A 92 -3.93 0.18 12.88
N TYR A 93 -3.76 -0.70 13.87
CA TYR A 93 -4.01 -2.13 13.71
C TYR A 93 -4.44 -2.76 15.04
N ALA A 94 -5.17 -3.87 14.97
CA ALA A 94 -5.53 -4.64 16.16
C ALA A 94 -4.43 -5.68 16.44
N GLY A 95 -3.91 -5.71 17.66
CA GLY A 95 -2.85 -6.66 18.03
C GLY A 95 -2.73 -6.87 19.54
N PRO A 96 -2.09 -7.96 19.97
CA PRO A 96 -1.84 -8.20 21.38
C PRO A 96 -0.90 -7.11 21.92
N SER A 97 -1.26 -6.49 23.04
CA SER A 97 -0.33 -5.60 23.75
C SER A 97 0.58 -6.43 24.66
N LYS A 98 1.89 -6.29 24.48
CA LYS A 98 2.91 -6.92 25.34
C LYS A 98 3.48 -5.85 26.26
N CYS A 99 3.62 -6.12 27.56
CA CYS A 99 4.30 -5.17 28.43
C CYS A 99 5.78 -5.06 28.06
N GLU A 100 6.33 -3.85 28.14
CA GLU A 100 7.74 -3.59 27.78
C GLU A 100 8.71 -3.99 28.91
N GLU A 101 8.19 -4.13 30.13
CA GLU A 101 8.96 -4.43 31.34
C GLU A 101 9.16 -5.93 31.55
N SER A 102 10.40 -6.31 31.91
CA SER A 102 10.78 -7.67 32.32
C SER A 102 11.77 -7.62 33.49
N PRO A 103 11.44 -8.19 34.66
CA PRO A 103 10.18 -8.88 35.00
C PRO A 103 8.99 -7.91 35.05
N CYS A 104 7.78 -8.43 34.82
CA CYS A 104 6.58 -7.60 34.81
C CYS A 104 6.37 -6.95 36.19
N PRO A 105 6.04 -5.63 36.27
CA PRO A 105 5.83 -4.95 37.55
C PRO A 105 4.65 -5.50 38.36
N PHE A 106 3.79 -6.32 37.74
CA PHE A 106 2.69 -7.04 38.37
C PHE A 106 3.04 -8.48 38.78
N GLY A 107 4.32 -8.85 38.80
CA GLY A 107 4.81 -10.10 39.38
C GLY A 107 4.91 -11.30 38.44
N MET A 108 4.73 -11.11 37.13
CA MET A 108 4.98 -12.17 36.15
C MET A 108 6.48 -12.27 35.82
N LEU A 109 7.00 -13.49 35.76
CA LEU A 109 8.40 -13.79 35.38
C LEU A 109 8.72 -13.43 33.93
N TYR A 110 7.70 -13.23 33.10
CA TYR A 110 7.80 -12.89 31.69
C TYR A 110 6.89 -11.70 31.38
N PRO A 111 7.16 -10.96 30.29
CA PRO A 111 6.27 -9.90 29.85
C PRO A 111 4.83 -10.41 29.67
N CYS A 112 3.87 -9.78 30.33
CA CYS A 112 2.47 -10.13 30.17
C CYS A 112 1.95 -9.64 28.81
N THR A 113 1.09 -10.44 28.19
CA THR A 113 0.32 -10.07 27.01
C THR A 113 -1.14 -9.89 27.41
N LYS A 114 -1.72 -8.73 27.10
CA LYS A 114 -3.18 -8.50 27.24
C LYS A 114 -3.91 -8.91 25.95
N ASP A 115 -5.24 -8.92 26.04
CA ASP A 115 -6.16 -9.12 24.92
C ASP A 115 -5.88 -8.18 23.73
N ILE A 116 -6.44 -8.55 22.58
CA ILE A 116 -6.34 -7.77 21.33
C ILE A 116 -6.86 -6.35 21.58
N SER A 117 -6.00 -5.35 21.39
CA SER A 117 -6.33 -3.94 21.52
C SER A 117 -5.89 -3.15 20.28
N ALA A 118 -6.44 -1.95 20.12
CA ALA A 118 -5.97 -1.02 19.10
C ALA A 118 -4.50 -0.64 19.39
N GLN A 119 -3.65 -0.79 18.39
CA GLN A 119 -2.25 -0.42 18.36
C GLN A 119 -2.06 0.70 17.36
N HIS A 120 -1.12 1.60 17.66
CA HIS A 120 -0.72 2.69 16.78
C HIS A 120 0.77 2.58 16.51
N PHE A 121 1.16 2.76 15.27
CA PHE A 121 2.55 2.79 14.85
C PHE A 121 2.79 3.99 13.95
N GLU A 122 3.58 4.94 14.42
CA GLU A 122 3.95 6.12 13.66
C GLU A 122 4.99 5.74 12.60
N ILE A 123 4.58 5.76 11.33
CA ILE A 123 5.48 5.60 10.19
C ILE A 123 6.24 6.91 9.97
N LEU A 124 5.51 8.04 9.88
CA LEU A 124 6.08 9.38 10.01
C LEU A 124 5.80 9.87 11.43
N PRO A 125 6.80 10.39 12.16
CA PRO A 125 8.12 10.84 11.65
C PRO A 125 9.23 9.77 11.69
N LYS A 126 8.95 8.54 12.16
CA LYS A 126 9.98 7.52 12.41
C LYS A 126 10.85 7.15 11.20
N PHE A 127 10.25 7.10 10.01
CA PHE A 127 10.92 6.84 8.74
C PHE A 127 10.76 8.02 7.81
N SER A 128 11.87 8.58 7.34
CA SER A 128 11.86 9.83 6.57
C SER A 128 11.95 9.59 5.06
N THR A 129 12.30 8.39 4.61
CA THR A 129 12.35 8.06 3.18
C THR A 129 11.50 6.84 2.85
N ALA A 130 10.96 6.82 1.63
CA ALA A 130 10.21 5.70 1.07
C ALA A 130 10.68 5.49 -0.37
N GLN A 131 11.05 4.26 -0.71
CA GLN A 131 11.58 3.90 -2.04
C GLN A 131 10.90 2.62 -2.51
N GLU A 132 10.34 2.66 -3.72
CA GLU A 132 9.68 1.52 -4.33
C GLU A 132 10.72 0.53 -4.85
N GLU A 133 10.54 -0.76 -4.53
CA GLU A 133 11.33 -1.83 -5.15
C GLU A 133 12.86 -1.62 -5.05
N GLN A 134 13.33 -1.02 -3.95
CA GLN A 134 14.76 -0.84 -3.70
C GLN A 134 15.33 -2.03 -2.94
N TRP A 135 16.54 -2.49 -3.31
CA TRP A 135 17.25 -3.51 -2.55
C TRP A 135 17.74 -2.99 -1.20
N ASP A 136 17.49 -3.77 -0.16
CA ASP A 136 18.09 -3.66 1.16
C ASP A 136 18.85 -4.96 1.46
N GLU A 137 20.17 -4.89 1.29
CA GLU A 137 21.10 -6.03 1.35
C GLU A 137 20.64 -7.26 0.56
N ASN A 138 19.89 -8.14 1.22
CA ASN A 138 19.50 -9.47 0.76
C ASN A 138 18.05 -9.53 0.24
N PHE A 139 17.27 -8.47 0.44
CA PHE A 139 15.84 -8.45 0.13
C PHE A 139 15.45 -7.22 -0.68
N LYS A 140 14.49 -7.41 -1.56
CA LYS A 140 13.80 -6.35 -2.29
C LYS A 140 12.36 -6.32 -1.78
N PRO A 141 11.99 -5.45 -0.83
CA PRO A 141 10.59 -5.24 -0.46
C PRO A 141 9.83 -4.50 -1.55
N ASP A 142 8.50 -4.51 -1.48
CA ASP A 142 7.67 -3.70 -2.36
C ASP A 142 7.93 -2.20 -2.13
N ILE A 143 8.01 -1.79 -0.87
CA ILE A 143 8.46 -0.45 -0.48
C ILE A 143 9.43 -0.56 0.70
N LEU A 144 10.60 0.05 0.54
CA LEU A 144 11.60 0.21 1.58
C LEU A 144 11.43 1.57 2.25
N LEU A 145 11.21 1.56 3.56
CA LEU A 145 11.25 2.76 4.39
C LEU A 145 12.56 2.81 5.16
N THR A 146 13.24 3.96 5.17
CA THR A 146 14.45 4.15 5.99
C THR A 146 14.45 5.48 6.73
N ASN A 147 15.26 5.56 7.77
CA ASN A 147 15.53 6.79 8.50
C ASN A 147 17.04 7.11 8.53
N PRO A 148 17.44 8.33 8.96
CA PRO A 148 18.85 8.72 9.00
C PRO A 148 19.72 7.91 9.98
N ASN A 149 19.11 7.19 10.92
CA ASN A 149 19.81 6.34 11.87
C ASN A 149 20.19 4.98 11.27
N GLY A 150 19.72 4.68 10.06
CA GLY A 150 19.95 3.41 9.38
C GLY A 150 18.91 2.32 9.70
N ASP A 151 17.80 2.66 10.35
CA ASP A 151 16.71 1.70 10.54
C ASP A 151 15.93 1.51 9.23
N SER A 152 15.58 0.25 8.94
CA SER A 152 14.75 -0.14 7.80
C SER A 152 13.40 -0.68 8.27
N LEU A 153 12.36 -0.45 7.47
CA LEU A 153 11.04 -1.06 7.60
C LEU A 153 10.55 -1.44 6.20
N TYR A 154 10.08 -2.68 6.05
CA TYR A 154 9.52 -3.14 4.78
C TYR A 154 8.01 -3.01 4.80
N ILE A 155 7.46 -2.45 3.74
CA ILE A 155 6.05 -2.59 3.40
C ILE A 155 5.95 -3.63 2.29
N GLU A 156 5.11 -4.64 2.49
CA GLU A 156 4.82 -5.70 1.52
C GLU A 156 3.32 -5.71 1.22
N ILE A 157 2.96 -5.91 -0.03
CA ILE A 157 1.57 -6.02 -0.48
C ILE A 157 1.33 -7.45 -0.94
N ALA A 158 0.39 -8.10 -0.28
CA ALA A 158 -0.01 -9.46 -0.57
C ALA A 158 -1.43 -9.46 -1.14
N VAL A 159 -1.59 -9.96 -2.37
CA VAL A 159 -2.91 -10.21 -2.96
C VAL A 159 -3.30 -11.67 -2.73
N THR A 160 -2.56 -12.61 -3.32
CA THR A 160 -2.78 -14.05 -3.12
C THR A 160 -1.67 -14.72 -2.31
N HIS A 161 -0.45 -14.23 -2.41
CA HIS A 161 0.70 -14.79 -1.71
C HIS A 161 1.22 -13.85 -0.64
N LYS A 162 1.33 -14.38 0.58
CA LYS A 162 1.97 -13.69 1.70
C LYS A 162 3.49 -13.71 1.57
N CYS A 163 4.13 -12.84 2.34
CA CYS A 163 5.56 -12.69 2.47
C CYS A 163 6.22 -14.03 2.83
N SER A 164 7.37 -14.28 2.20
CA SER A 164 8.11 -15.52 2.38
C SER A 164 8.60 -15.71 3.81
N GLU A 165 8.68 -16.96 4.27
CA GLU A 165 9.24 -17.29 5.59
C GLU A 165 10.69 -16.83 5.77
N LYS A 166 11.48 -16.75 4.68
CA LYS A 166 12.85 -16.22 4.71
C LYS A 166 12.87 -14.74 5.09
N LYS A 167 11.94 -13.94 4.55
CA LYS A 167 11.80 -12.51 4.88
C LYS A 167 11.25 -12.33 6.30
N LYS A 168 10.25 -13.10 6.72
CA LYS A 168 9.70 -13.04 8.10
C LYS A 168 10.71 -13.39 9.19
N LYS A 169 11.69 -14.24 8.86
CA LYS A 169 12.82 -14.58 9.75
C LYS A 169 13.96 -13.57 9.70
N SER A 170 13.88 -12.55 8.83
CA SER A 170 14.81 -11.44 8.89
C SER A 170 14.62 -10.65 10.18
N LYS A 171 15.64 -9.89 10.60
CA LYS A 171 15.55 -9.00 11.77
C LYS A 171 14.91 -7.65 11.41
N VAL A 172 14.55 -7.43 10.15
CA VAL A 172 13.95 -6.19 9.69
C VAL A 172 12.44 -6.24 9.93
N PRO A 173 11.84 -5.23 10.55
CA PRO A 173 10.38 -5.19 10.74
C PRO A 173 9.66 -5.12 9.39
N ILE A 174 8.50 -5.77 9.31
CA ILE A 174 7.68 -5.86 8.09
C ILE A 174 6.22 -5.53 8.45
N ILE A 175 5.60 -4.65 7.67
CA ILE A 175 4.15 -4.46 7.61
C ILE A 175 3.67 -5.08 6.30
N GLU A 176 2.77 -6.06 6.40
CA GLU A 176 2.15 -6.71 5.25
C GLU A 176 0.69 -6.27 5.12
N PHE A 177 0.33 -5.66 3.99
CA PHE A 177 -1.05 -5.33 3.65
C PHE A 177 -1.66 -6.45 2.82
N LEU A 178 -2.74 -7.06 3.33
CA LEU A 178 -3.52 -8.07 2.62
C LEU A 178 -4.62 -7.36 1.83
N MET A 179 -4.52 -7.44 0.50
CA MET A 179 -5.51 -6.88 -0.41
C MET A 179 -6.61 -7.93 -0.64
N ASN A 180 -7.79 -7.65 -0.10
CA ASN A 180 -8.98 -8.47 -0.35
C ASN A 180 -9.78 -7.94 -1.55
N ASP A 181 -10.59 -8.82 -2.12
CA ASP A 181 -11.52 -8.52 -3.21
C ASP A 181 -12.76 -7.75 -2.77
#